data_AF-A0A534U0U5-F1
#
_entry.id   AF-A0A534U0U5-F1
#
_cell.length_a   1.000
_cell.length_b   1.000
_cell.length_c   1.000
_cell.angle_alpha   90.00
_cell.angle_beta   90.00
_cell.angle_gamma   90.00
#
_symmetry.space_group_name_H-M   'P 1'
#
loop_
_entity.id
_entity.type
_entity.pdbx_description
1 polymer ?
#
loop_
_entity_poly.entity_id
_entity_poly.type
_entity_poly.pdbx_seq_one_letter_code
_entity_poly.pdbx_strand_id
1 'polypeptide(L)'
;MWMMRRFARDVAWRDRLVLTVSVVVMLAGAPSAAFARQLKLWPLFDYASDPTTGTLSVKVLGSLAEYQRDPQYTRIALRPLISIRQARVGHDDEVRVLYPLMTSDWGPEQQTTRALGGVFTYRTSTTSDGKTLTGQHLRVLPLYFYDWDGEHGGRASLLPIYGDVEN
;
A
#
# COMPACT_ATOMS: atom_id res chain seq x y z
N MET A 1 38.12 -23.96 -1.29
CA MET A 1 37.86 -22.52 -1.40
C MET A 1 36.48 -22.25 -0.76
N TRP A 2 36.28 -22.43 0.55
CA TRP A 2 36.67 -21.56 1.67
C TRP A 2 36.55 -20.06 1.38
N MET A 3 35.38 -19.48 1.70
CA MET A 3 35.19 -18.39 2.68
C MET A 3 33.82 -17.73 2.43
N MET A 4 32.85 -17.99 3.31
CA MET A 4 32.42 -17.09 4.40
C MET A 4 31.54 -15.92 3.93
N ARG A 5 30.28 -15.90 4.36
CA ARG A 5 29.86 -15.07 5.51
C ARG A 5 28.38 -15.28 5.90
N ARG A 6 28.22 -15.89 7.08
CA ARG A 6 27.26 -15.56 8.16
C ARG A 6 25.88 -15.02 7.77
N PHE A 7 24.86 -15.88 7.86
CA PHE A 7 23.51 -15.50 8.28
C PHE A 7 23.26 -15.99 9.72
N ALA A 8 23.97 -15.34 10.64
CA ALA A 8 23.53 -15.20 12.02
C ALA A 8 23.42 -13.69 12.25
N ARG A 9 22.20 -13.18 12.21
CA ARG A 9 21.86 -11.89 12.80
C ARG A 9 20.39 -11.94 13.20
N ASP A 10 20.22 -12.58 14.35
CA ASP A 10 19.26 -12.28 15.41
C ASP A 10 18.22 -11.20 15.06
N VAL A 11 16.99 -11.69 14.88
CA VAL A 11 15.80 -11.31 15.66
C VAL A 11 16.09 -10.25 16.73
N ALA A 12 16.26 -8.98 16.33
CA ALA A 12 16.47 -7.88 17.27
C ALA A 12 16.16 -6.48 16.68
N TRP A 13 15.34 -6.40 15.63
CA TRP A 13 14.92 -5.10 15.06
C TRP A 13 13.43 -4.80 15.18
N ARG A 14 12.61 -5.77 15.63
CA ARG A 14 11.16 -5.61 15.77
C ARG A 14 10.73 -4.94 17.09
N ASP A 15 11.58 -4.92 18.12
CA ASP A 15 11.12 -4.58 19.47
C ASP A 15 11.21 -3.09 19.84
N ARG A 16 11.86 -2.25 19.02
CA ARG A 16 11.96 -0.81 19.31
C ARG A 16 10.92 0.07 18.61
N LEU A 17 10.31 -0.41 17.52
CA LEU A 17 9.19 0.29 16.87
C LEU A 17 7.82 -0.10 17.47
N VAL A 18 7.75 -1.22 18.19
CA VAL A 18 6.50 -1.67 18.82
C VAL A 18 6.17 -0.84 20.08
N LEU A 19 7.18 -0.35 20.81
CA LEU A 19 6.95 0.35 22.07
C LEU A 19 6.32 1.75 21.93
N THR A 20 6.55 2.47 20.83
CA THR A 20 5.87 3.76 20.58
C THR A 20 4.47 3.61 19.98
N VAL A 21 4.18 2.51 19.27
CA VAL A 21 2.83 2.22 18.77
C VAL A 21 1.93 1.68 19.88
N SER A 22 2.50 1.02 20.89
CA SER A 22 1.73 0.52 22.04
C SER A 22 1.03 1.63 22.81
N VAL A 23 1.55 2.87 22.90
CA VAL A 23 0.86 3.94 23.64
C VAL A 23 -0.37 4.48 22.88
N VAL A 24 -0.33 4.50 21.54
CA VAL A 24 -1.50 4.90 20.72
C VAL A 24 -2.54 3.77 20.68
N VAL A 25 -2.10 2.52 20.69
CA VAL A 25 -3.01 1.35 20.73
C VAL A 25 -3.59 1.13 22.13
N MET A 26 -2.89 1.48 23.21
CA MET A 26 -3.44 1.42 24.58
C MET A 26 -4.53 2.49 24.80
N LEU A 27 -4.45 3.63 24.11
CA LEU A 27 -5.54 4.62 24.07
C LEU A 27 -6.74 4.19 23.20
N ALA A 28 -6.56 3.21 22.31
CA ALA A 28 -7.66 2.56 21.60
C ALA A 28 -8.28 1.37 22.40
N GLY A 29 -7.72 1.06 23.57
CA GLY A 29 -8.20 0.04 24.50
C GLY A 29 -9.15 0.59 25.56
N ALA A 30 -10.28 1.19 25.16
CA ALA A 30 -11.38 1.52 26.06
C ALA A 30 -12.70 1.69 25.28
N PRO A 31 -13.86 1.32 25.86
CA PRO A 31 -14.26 0.08 26.50
C PRO A 31 -15.07 -0.81 25.52
N SER A 32 -15.26 -2.08 25.87
CA SER A 32 -16.41 -2.86 25.39
C SER A 32 -17.70 -2.24 25.96
N ALA A 33 -18.19 -1.18 25.35
CA ALA A 33 -19.45 -0.55 25.72
C ALA A 33 -20.39 -0.61 24.52
N ALA A 34 -21.51 -1.29 24.69
CA ALA A 34 -22.68 -1.27 23.82
C ALA A 34 -23.37 0.12 23.79
N PHE A 35 -22.61 1.21 23.82
CA PHE A 35 -23.06 2.57 24.06
C PHE A 35 -22.36 3.52 23.09
N ALA A 36 -23.16 4.24 22.30
CA ALA A 36 -22.80 5.11 21.18
C ALA A 36 -22.43 4.42 19.86
N ARG A 37 -23.45 4.22 19.00
CA ARG A 37 -23.33 3.95 17.55
C ARG A 37 -22.67 5.13 16.80
N GLN A 38 -22.70 6.32 17.40
CA GLN A 38 -22.13 7.55 16.85
C GLN A 38 -21.75 8.51 17.99
N LEU A 39 -20.57 9.13 17.91
CA LEU A 39 -20.08 10.18 18.80
C LEU A 39 -19.40 11.26 17.95
N LYS A 40 -19.91 12.49 17.98
CA LYS A 40 -19.42 13.58 17.14
C LYS A 40 -19.04 14.80 17.98
N LEU A 41 -17.73 15.05 18.07
CA LEU A 41 -17.10 16.21 18.72
C LEU A 41 -16.23 16.93 17.70
N TRP A 42 -16.87 17.42 16.65
CA TRP A 42 -16.17 18.09 15.56
C TRP A 42 -15.60 19.44 16.03
N PRO A 43 -14.36 19.82 15.65
CA PRO A 43 -13.48 19.12 14.69
C PRO A 43 -12.55 18.08 15.34
N LEU A 44 -12.56 17.91 16.65
CA LEU A 44 -11.56 17.12 17.35
C LEU A 44 -11.71 15.62 17.12
N PHE A 45 -12.94 15.11 17.14
CA PHE A 45 -13.22 13.67 17.10
C PHE A 45 -14.58 13.36 16.46
N ASP A 46 -14.64 12.37 15.59
CA ASP A 46 -15.88 11.83 15.02
C ASP A 46 -15.76 10.31 14.94
N TYR A 47 -16.68 9.60 15.60
CA TYR A 47 -16.75 8.16 15.66
C TYR A 47 -18.13 7.71 15.19
N ALA A 48 -18.16 6.73 14.30
CA ALA A 48 -19.37 6.06 13.87
C ALA A 48 -19.09 4.57 13.73
N SER A 49 -19.95 3.73 14.31
CA SER A 49 -19.89 2.28 14.15
C SER A 49 -21.27 1.75 13.80
N ASP A 50 -21.34 0.87 12.82
CA ASP A 50 -22.56 0.20 12.44
C ASP A 50 -22.34 -1.32 12.43
N PRO A 51 -22.84 -2.04 13.44
CA PRO A 51 -22.68 -3.49 13.53
C PRO A 51 -23.47 -4.24 12.46
N THR A 52 -24.52 -3.64 11.88
CA THR A 52 -25.34 -4.30 10.85
C THR A 52 -24.60 -4.38 9.52
N THR A 53 -23.84 -3.34 9.18
CA THR A 53 -23.01 -3.29 7.98
C THR A 53 -21.56 -3.71 8.23
N GLY A 54 -21.16 -3.88 9.50
CA GLY A 54 -19.79 -4.20 9.90
C GLY A 54 -18.82 -3.03 9.65
N THR A 55 -19.34 -1.80 9.60
CA THR A 55 -18.56 -0.60 9.29
C THR A 55 -18.17 0.15 10.56
N LEU A 56 -16.99 0.75 10.57
CA LEU A 56 -16.47 1.57 11.65
C LEU A 56 -15.62 2.69 11.05
N SER A 57 -15.87 3.92 11.45
CA SER A 57 -15.13 5.11 11.01
C SER A 57 -14.77 5.97 12.21
N VAL A 58 -13.51 6.37 12.28
CA VAL A 58 -12.95 7.26 13.29
C VAL A 58 -12.19 8.36 12.57
N LYS A 59 -12.47 9.62 12.90
CA LYS A 59 -11.75 10.78 12.39
C LYS A 59 -11.31 11.65 13.55
N VAL A 60 -10.08 12.15 13.46
CA VAL A 60 -9.46 12.98 14.49
C VAL A 60 -8.94 14.25 13.84
N LEU A 61 -9.12 15.39 14.52
CA LEU A 61 -8.69 16.71 14.07
C LEU A 61 -9.13 17.04 12.62
N GLY A 62 -10.43 16.96 12.36
CA GLY A 62 -11.01 17.44 11.11
C GLY A 62 -10.67 16.61 9.88
N SER A 63 -10.16 15.38 10.05
CA SER A 63 -9.64 14.43 9.03
C SER A 63 -8.12 14.34 8.88
N LEU A 64 -7.35 14.98 9.76
CA LEU A 64 -5.89 14.79 9.75
C LEU A 64 -5.52 13.32 9.99
N ALA A 65 -6.16 12.65 10.94
CA ALA A 65 -6.03 11.21 11.12
C ALA A 65 -7.39 10.54 10.95
N GLU A 66 -7.45 9.51 10.10
CA GLU A 66 -8.65 8.74 9.81
C GLU A 66 -8.35 7.25 9.93
N TYR A 67 -9.28 6.52 10.56
CA TYR A 67 -9.30 5.06 10.58
C TYR A 67 -10.68 4.61 10.13
N GLN A 68 -10.74 3.76 9.11
CA GLN A 68 -11.98 3.21 8.57
C GLN A 68 -11.84 1.71 8.44
N ARG A 69 -12.92 1.00 8.72
CA ARG A 69 -12.98 -0.44 8.74
C ARG A 69 -14.32 -0.85 8.16
N ASP A 70 -14.28 -1.50 7.01
CA ASP A 70 -15.44 -2.05 6.33
C ASP A 70 -15.27 -3.57 6.19
N PRO A 71 -16.30 -4.34 5.81
CA PRO A 71 -16.18 -5.78 5.59
C PRO A 71 -15.12 -6.17 4.55
N GLN A 72 -14.88 -5.29 3.56
CA GLN A 72 -13.94 -5.54 2.46
C GLN A 72 -12.55 -4.96 2.72
N TYR A 73 -12.45 -3.80 3.36
CA TYR A 73 -11.21 -3.05 3.47
C TYR A 73 -10.97 -2.48 4.87
N THR A 74 -9.71 -2.22 5.19
CA THR A 74 -9.30 -1.38 6.32
C THR A 74 -8.47 -0.23 5.77
N ARG A 75 -8.80 1.00 6.15
CA ARG A 75 -8.08 2.20 5.73
C ARG A 75 -7.56 2.96 6.93
N ILE A 76 -6.31 3.39 6.84
CA ILE A 76 -5.65 4.26 7.81
C ILE A 76 -5.06 5.43 7.02
N ALA A 77 -5.35 6.66 7.39
CA ALA A 77 -4.81 7.82 6.72
C ALA A 77 -4.33 8.87 7.72
N LEU A 78 -3.15 9.43 7.46
CA LEU A 78 -2.64 10.63 8.09
C LEU A 78 -2.46 11.67 6.97
N ARG A 79 -3.47 12.52 6.75
CA ARG A 79 -3.50 13.46 5.63
C ARG A 79 -2.61 14.69 5.91
N PRO A 80 -1.94 15.24 4.88
CA PRO A 80 -1.82 14.74 3.50
C PRO A 80 -0.66 13.73 3.29
N LEU A 81 -0.01 13.29 4.37
CA LEU A 81 1.28 12.59 4.33
C LEU A 81 1.21 11.15 3.85
N ILE A 82 0.28 10.35 4.36
CA ILE A 82 0.20 8.92 4.04
C ILE A 82 -1.24 8.41 4.12
N SER A 83 -1.59 7.49 3.24
CA SER A 83 -2.82 6.70 3.35
C SER A 83 -2.57 5.27 2.95
N ILE A 84 -3.06 4.33 3.75
CA ILE A 84 -2.93 2.90 3.56
C ILE A 84 -4.36 2.35 3.49
N ARG A 85 -4.68 1.60 2.44
CA ARG A 85 -5.89 0.78 2.30
C ARG A 85 -5.44 -0.66 2.18
N GLN A 86 -6.01 -1.55 2.96
CA GLN A 86 -5.69 -2.97 2.93
C GLN A 86 -6.98 -3.76 2.71
N ALA A 87 -6.95 -4.68 1.77
CA ALA A 87 -8.03 -5.64 1.59
C ALA A 87 -8.06 -6.60 2.78
N ARG A 88 -9.26 -6.93 3.27
CA ARG A 88 -9.45 -7.97 4.30
C ARG A 88 -9.43 -9.37 3.71
N VAL A 89 -9.83 -9.49 2.46
CA VAL A 89 -9.93 -10.76 1.72
C VAL A 89 -9.28 -10.53 0.36
N GLY A 90 -8.38 -11.44 -0.03
CA GLY A 90 -7.62 -11.31 -1.27
C GLY A 90 -6.41 -10.39 -1.14
N HIS A 91 -6.02 -9.79 -2.25
CA HIS A 91 -4.85 -8.91 -2.37
C HIS A 91 -5.25 -7.69 -3.21
N ASP A 92 -5.67 -6.61 -2.56
CA ASP A 92 -6.04 -5.31 -3.14
C ASP A 92 -5.66 -4.22 -2.14
N ASP A 93 -4.35 -4.11 -1.93
CA ASP A 93 -3.73 -3.20 -0.99
C ASP A 93 -3.24 -1.96 -1.74
N GLU A 94 -3.34 -0.79 -1.10
CA GLU A 94 -2.94 0.47 -1.67
C GLU A 94 -2.24 1.34 -0.63
N VAL A 95 -1.06 1.85 -0.96
CA VAL A 95 -0.32 2.81 -0.14
C VAL A 95 -0.08 4.06 -0.97
N ARG A 96 -0.39 5.23 -0.40
CA ARG A 96 -0.09 6.53 -0.97
C ARG A 96 0.77 7.30 0.02
N VAL A 97 1.87 7.87 -0.46
CA VAL A 97 2.75 8.76 0.31
C VAL A 97 2.81 10.09 -0.40
N LEU A 98 2.47 11.17 0.31
CA LEU A 98 2.42 12.54 -0.18
C LEU A 98 1.73 12.64 -1.55
N TYR A 99 0.49 12.15 -1.63
CA TYR A 99 -0.23 12.06 -2.90
C TYR A 99 -0.18 13.40 -3.70
N PRO A 100 0.10 13.37 -5.02
CA PRO A 100 0.28 12.20 -5.89
C PRO A 100 1.75 11.74 -6.04
N LEU A 101 2.66 12.16 -5.14
CA LEU A 101 4.10 11.94 -5.29
C LEU A 101 4.44 10.46 -5.41
N MET A 102 3.93 9.61 -4.51
CA MET A 102 4.18 8.18 -4.57
C MET A 102 2.90 7.39 -4.26
N THR A 103 2.60 6.41 -5.11
CA THR A 103 1.47 5.49 -4.94
C THR A 103 1.91 4.08 -5.28
N SER A 104 1.53 3.11 -4.46
CA SER A 104 1.75 1.70 -4.72
C SER A 104 0.44 0.95 -4.52
N ASP A 105 0.05 0.21 -5.53
CA ASP A 105 -1.20 -0.54 -5.62
C ASP A 105 -0.83 -2.01 -5.88
N TRP A 106 -1.34 -2.91 -5.06
CA TRP A 106 -1.08 -4.34 -5.11
C TRP A 106 -2.39 -5.08 -5.24
N GLY A 107 -2.80 -5.34 -6.48
CA GLY A 107 -3.95 -6.15 -6.83
C GLY A 107 -3.61 -7.64 -6.98
N PRO A 108 -4.61 -8.48 -7.28
CA PRO A 108 -4.44 -9.94 -7.34
C PRO A 108 -3.61 -10.41 -8.54
N GLU A 109 -3.70 -9.70 -9.66
CA GLU A 109 -3.01 -10.04 -10.92
C GLU A 109 -2.06 -8.94 -11.39
N GLN A 110 -2.08 -7.78 -10.72
CA GLN A 110 -1.31 -6.62 -11.14
C GLN A 110 -0.84 -5.83 -9.93
N GLN A 111 0.42 -5.41 -9.97
CA GLN A 111 0.97 -4.48 -9.00
C GLN A 111 1.48 -3.26 -9.76
N THR A 112 1.17 -2.06 -9.28
CA THR A 112 1.58 -0.80 -9.90
C THR A 112 2.17 0.13 -8.86
N THR A 113 3.42 0.55 -9.08
CA THR A 113 4.08 1.60 -8.30
C THR A 113 4.29 2.81 -9.19
N ARG A 114 3.85 3.99 -8.73
CA ARG A 114 4.13 5.27 -9.36
C ARG A 114 4.89 6.16 -8.38
N ALA A 115 5.88 6.88 -8.89
CA ALA A 115 6.66 7.84 -8.14
C ALA A 115 6.86 9.14 -8.94
N LEU A 116 7.18 10.21 -8.22
CA LEU A 116 7.33 11.58 -8.72
C LEU A 116 6.12 12.04 -9.56
N GLY A 117 4.90 11.79 -9.08
CA GLY A 117 3.68 12.20 -9.79
C GLY A 117 3.43 11.43 -11.09
N GLY A 118 4.09 10.27 -11.29
CA GLY A 118 3.91 9.42 -12.47
C GLY A 118 5.05 9.47 -13.47
N VAL A 119 6.08 10.29 -13.25
CA VAL A 119 7.30 10.27 -14.07
C VAL A 119 7.94 8.88 -14.07
N PHE A 120 7.94 8.23 -12.91
CA PHE A 120 8.33 6.84 -12.76
C PHE A 120 7.09 5.99 -12.56
N THR A 121 6.84 5.05 -13.46
CA THR A 121 5.77 4.06 -13.33
C THR A 121 6.36 2.68 -13.56
N TYR A 122 6.16 1.81 -12.58
CA TYR A 122 6.52 0.40 -12.65
C TYR A 122 5.26 -0.42 -12.44
N ARG A 123 5.05 -1.41 -13.30
CA ARG A 123 3.90 -2.30 -13.24
C ARG A 123 4.36 -3.71 -13.52
N THR A 124 3.85 -4.64 -12.74
CA THR A 124 4.03 -6.07 -12.97
C THR A 124 2.67 -6.72 -13.06
N SER A 125 2.57 -7.71 -13.92
CA SER A 125 1.39 -8.56 -14.07
C SER A 125 1.78 -10.00 -13.79
N THR A 126 0.92 -10.70 -13.06
CA THR A 126 1.10 -12.10 -12.67
C THR A 126 -0.12 -12.91 -13.08
N THR A 127 0.06 -14.21 -13.22
CA THR A 127 -1.06 -15.16 -13.32
C THR A 127 -1.97 -15.07 -12.08
N SER A 128 -3.19 -15.58 -12.18
CA SER A 128 -4.18 -15.64 -11.08
C SER A 128 -3.70 -16.36 -9.81
N ASP A 129 -2.67 -17.21 -9.88
CA ASP A 129 -2.01 -17.84 -8.71
C ASP A 129 -0.96 -16.92 -8.05
N GLY A 130 -0.65 -15.75 -8.64
CA GLY A 130 0.31 -14.78 -8.12
C GLY A 130 1.78 -15.20 -8.16
N LYS A 131 2.09 -16.41 -8.66
CA LYS A 131 3.45 -16.98 -8.65
C LYS A 131 4.24 -16.72 -9.92
N THR A 132 3.57 -16.69 -11.07
CA THR A 132 4.23 -16.56 -12.37
C THR A 132 4.06 -15.15 -12.88
N LEU A 133 5.19 -14.48 -13.17
CA LEU A 133 5.21 -13.19 -13.83
C LEU A 133 4.80 -13.36 -15.30
N THR A 134 3.73 -12.70 -15.73
CA THR A 134 3.24 -12.71 -17.11
C THR A 134 3.65 -11.47 -17.86
N GLY A 135 3.88 -10.35 -17.16
CA GLY A 135 4.31 -9.12 -17.81
C GLY A 135 4.98 -8.14 -16.86
N GLN A 136 5.79 -7.26 -17.43
CA GLN A 136 6.47 -6.19 -16.71
C GLN A 136 6.53 -4.94 -17.59
N HIS A 137 6.10 -3.81 -17.04
CA HIS A 137 6.16 -2.51 -17.68
C HIS A 137 6.91 -1.52 -16.80
N LEU A 138 7.96 -0.90 -17.32
CA LEU A 138 8.68 0.19 -16.68
C LEU A 138 8.67 1.41 -17.58
N ARG A 139 8.28 2.55 -17.03
CA ARG A 139 8.20 3.82 -17.75
C ARG A 139 8.89 4.90 -16.94
N VAL A 140 9.82 5.60 -17.58
CA VAL A 140 10.46 6.81 -17.07
C VAL A 140 10.23 7.91 -18.10
N LEU A 141 9.21 8.72 -17.85
CA LEU A 141 8.79 9.74 -18.81
C LEU A 141 9.82 10.87 -18.95
N PRO A 142 9.94 11.47 -20.14
CA PRO A 142 9.44 10.97 -21.43
C PRO A 142 10.40 9.97 -22.10
N LEU A 143 11.52 9.63 -21.46
CA LEU A 143 12.71 9.11 -22.15
C LEU A 143 12.72 7.60 -22.35
N TYR A 144 12.27 6.81 -21.37
CA TYR A 144 12.50 5.37 -21.34
C TYR A 144 11.20 4.59 -21.13
N PHE A 145 11.01 3.58 -21.96
CA PHE A 145 9.88 2.66 -21.90
C PHE A 145 10.42 1.25 -22.04
N TYR A 146 10.02 0.37 -21.14
CA TYR A 146 10.34 -1.03 -21.18
C TYR A 146 9.07 -1.82 -20.98
N ASP A 147 8.84 -2.75 -21.88
CA ASP A 147 7.71 -3.65 -21.91
C ASP A 147 8.23 -5.07 -22.05
N TRP A 148 7.80 -5.97 -21.18
CA TRP A 148 8.12 -7.37 -21.30
C TRP A 148 6.86 -8.18 -21.10
N ASP A 149 6.69 -9.17 -21.96
CA ASP A 149 5.58 -10.12 -21.95
C ASP A 149 6.14 -11.53 -22.16
N GLY A 150 5.53 -12.52 -21.49
CA GLY A 150 5.94 -13.91 -21.58
C GLY A 150 5.78 -14.51 -22.99
N GLU A 151 4.87 -13.99 -23.80
CA GLU A 151 4.62 -14.47 -25.17
C GLU A 151 5.54 -13.82 -26.22
N HIS A 152 5.79 -12.51 -26.10
CA HIS A 152 6.40 -11.70 -27.16
C HIS A 152 7.82 -11.20 -26.83
N GLY A 153 8.38 -11.55 -25.67
CA GLY A 153 9.72 -11.10 -25.28
C GLY A 153 9.74 -9.67 -24.73
N GLY A 154 10.93 -9.04 -24.76
CA GLY A 154 11.17 -7.71 -24.18
C GLY A 154 11.36 -6.62 -25.23
N ARG A 155 10.77 -5.46 -25.00
CA ARG A 155 10.87 -4.27 -25.86
C ARG A 155 11.34 -3.08 -25.04
N ALA A 156 12.36 -2.37 -25.53
CA ALA A 156 12.95 -1.23 -24.84
C ALA A 156 13.08 -0.02 -25.78
N SER A 157 12.39 1.07 -25.48
CA SER A 157 12.44 2.30 -26.27
C SER A 157 13.10 3.43 -25.47
N LEU A 158 14.06 4.12 -26.10
CA LEU A 158 14.71 5.31 -25.54
C LEU A 158 14.57 6.48 -26.52
N LEU A 159 13.67 7.43 -26.27
CA LEU A 159 13.40 8.49 -27.26
C LEU A 159 14.67 9.23 -27.74
N PRO A 160 14.80 9.50 -29.06
CA PRO A 160 13.88 9.13 -30.15
C PRO A 160 14.13 7.72 -30.73
N ILE A 161 15.09 6.97 -30.19
CA ILE A 161 15.58 5.70 -30.73
C ILE A 161 14.74 4.53 -30.17
N TYR A 162 14.10 3.80 -31.07
CA TYR A 162 13.34 2.59 -30.76
C TYR A 162 14.21 1.34 -30.97
N GLY A 163 14.19 0.40 -30.03
CA GLY A 163 14.83 -0.91 -30.15
C GLY A 163 13.90 -2.04 -29.69
N ASP A 164 13.79 -3.09 -30.48
CA ASP A 164 13.14 -4.33 -30.07
C ASP A 164 14.22 -5.32 -29.61
N VAL A 165 14.01 -6.00 -28.47
CA VAL A 165 14.98 -6.96 -27.93
C VAL A 165 14.34 -8.34 -28.03
N GLU A 166 14.46 -8.93 -29.21
CA GLU A 166 14.08 -10.34 -29.43
C GLU A 166 15.05 -11.24 -28.66
N ASN A 167 14.51 -12.22 -27.93
CA ASN A 167 15.28 -13.28 -27.26
C ASN A 167 14.68 -14.64 -27.58
#